data_AF-A0A4J2FKS0-F1
#
_entry.id   AF-A0A4J2FKS0-F1
#
_cell.length_a   1.000
_cell.length_b   1.000
_cell.length_c   1.000
_cell.angle_alpha   90.00
_cell.angle_beta   90.00
_cell.angle_gamma   90.00
#
_symmetry.space_group_name_H-M   'P 1'
#
loop_
_entity.id
_entity.type
_entity.pdbx_description
1 polymer ?
#
loop_
_entity_poly.entity_id
_entity_poly.type
_entity_poly.pdbx_seq_one_letter_code
_entity_poly.pdbx_strand_id
1 'polypeptide(L)' 'MSLADLLEELEAAKDSKKARSMEAYRRHQFSFLGIAVPERNKLYKNIFQKRKKQRLSIGILQTLAGKRSLENTNMWLLTI' A
#
# COMPACT_ATOMS: atom_id res chain seq x y z
N MET A 1 -5.55 -2.81 0.51
CA MET A 1 -4.97 -2.58 1.84
C MET A 1 -6.07 -2.34 2.83
N SER A 2 -6.19 -3.31 3.72
CA SER A 2 -7.00 -3.21 4.93
C SER A 2 -6.28 -2.31 5.95
N LEU A 3 -6.97 -1.91 7.01
CA LEU A 3 -6.34 -1.25 8.15
C LEU A 3 -5.28 -2.16 8.82
N ALA A 4 -5.50 -3.48 8.79
CA ALA A 4 -4.59 -4.45 9.40
C ALA A 4 -3.22 -4.47 8.71
N ASP A 5 -3.19 -4.46 7.37
CA ASP A 5 -1.93 -4.48 6.61
C ASP A 5 -1.07 -3.23 6.92
N LEU A 6 -1.71 -2.08 7.16
CA LEU A 6 -1.02 -0.85 7.54
C LEU A 6 -0.44 -0.93 8.95
N LEU A 7 -1.19 -1.51 9.88
CA LEU A 7 -0.74 -1.67 11.26
C LEU A 7 0.41 -2.66 11.34
N GLU A 8 0.38 -3.74 10.57
CA GLU A 8 1.47 -4.73 10.49
C GLU A 8 2.79 -4.10 10.00
N GLU A 9 2.74 -3.31 8.92
CA GLU A 9 3.93 -2.62 8.42
C GLU A 9 4.47 -1.56 9.41
N LEU A 10 3.59 -0.91 10.17
CA LEU A 10 3.99 0.05 11.19
C LEU A 10 4.58 -0.63 12.43
N GLU A 11 3.99 -1.75 12.87
CA GLU A 11 4.50 -2.53 14.01
C GLU A 11 5.89 -3.12 13.69
N ALA A 12 6.11 -3.55 12.44
CA ALA A 12 7.41 -4.04 11.98
C ALA A 12 8.52 -2.96 12.01
N ALA A 13 8.14 -1.68 11.91
CA ALA A 13 9.06 -0.53 11.94
C ALA A 13 9.27 0.07 13.34
N LYS A 14 8.77 -0.59 14.39
CA LYS A 14 8.81 -0.12 15.78
C LYS A 14 10.23 0.05 16.31
N ASP A 15 10.44 1.12 17.08
CA ASP A 15 11.68 1.41 17.80
C ASP A 15 11.36 1.68 19.28
N SER A 16 11.59 0.68 20.13
CA SER A 16 11.27 0.75 21.56
C SER A 16 12.08 1.81 22.31
N LYS A 17 13.29 2.15 21.85
CA LYS A 17 14.15 3.15 22.47
C LYS A 17 13.59 4.55 22.23
N LYS A 18 13.19 4.85 21.00
CA LYS A 18 12.53 6.11 20.65
C LYS A 18 11.10 6.19 21.21
N ALA A 19 10.40 5.06 21.31
CA ALA A 19 9.06 5.01 21.90
C ALA A 19 9.06 5.58 23.31
N ARG A 20 9.99 5.12 24.16
CA ARG A 20 10.07 5.55 25.56
C ARG A 20 10.29 7.05 25.72
N SER A 21 11.11 7.67 24.86
CA SER A 21 11.34 9.11 24.90
C SER A 21 10.13 9.90 24.39
N MET A 22 9.42 9.40 23.37
CA MET A 22 8.18 10.00 22.88
C MET A 22 7.04 9.92 23.91
N GLU A 23 6.95 8.79 24.62
CA GLU A 23 6.01 8.59 25.73
C GLU A 23 6.30 9.56 26.87
N ALA A 24 7.56 9.67 27.29
CA ALA A 24 7.97 10.59 28.34
C ALA A 24 7.63 12.05 27.97
N TYR A 25 7.88 12.45 26.71
CA TYR A 25 7.50 13.76 26.19
C TYR A 25 5.98 14.01 26.28
N ARG A 26 5.18 12.96 26.08
CA ARG A 26 3.72 13.00 26.21
C ARG A 26 3.22 12.65 27.61
N ARG A 27 4.09 12.71 28.63
CA ARG A 27 3.78 12.40 30.03
C ARG A 27 3.09 11.04 30.20
N HIS A 28 3.49 10.07 29.40
CA HIS A 28 2.95 8.70 29.38
C HIS A 28 1.43 8.60 29.16
N GLN A 29 0.81 9.62 28.54
CA GLN A 29 -0.63 9.59 28.22
C GLN A 29 -0.98 8.68 27.05
N PHE A 30 -0.02 8.38 26.19
CA PHE A 30 -0.19 7.53 25.02
C PHE A 30 1.00 6.60 24.87
N SER A 31 0.76 5.38 24.41
CA SER A 31 1.81 4.46 23.98
C SER A 31 2.28 4.82 22.56
N PHE A 32 3.58 4.72 22.30
CA PHE A 32 4.15 5.03 20.99
C PHE A 32 4.91 3.85 20.39
N LEU A 33 4.92 3.78 19.05
CA LEU A 33 5.75 2.85 18.30
C LEU A 33 7.20 3.35 18.12
N GLY A 34 7.50 4.60 18.51
CA GLY A 34 8.84 5.17 18.38
C GLY A 34 9.23 5.61 16.96
N ILE A 35 8.26 5.69 16.04
CA ILE A 35 8.52 6.08 14.65
C ILE A 35 8.49 7.61 14.56
N ALA A 36 9.62 8.20 14.17
CA ALA A 36 9.71 9.65 13.99
C ALA A 36 8.89 10.11 12.76
N VAL A 37 8.46 11.37 12.77
CA VAL A 37 7.72 11.99 11.65
C VAL A 37 8.36 11.75 10.28
N PRO A 38 9.68 11.98 10.05
CA PRO A 38 10.27 11.75 8.74
C PRO A 38 10.25 10.27 8.31
N GLU A 39 10.46 9.35 9.25
CA GLU A 39 10.43 7.90 8.99
C GLU A 39 9.01 7.44 8.64
N ARG A 40 8.01 7.87 9.42
CA ARG A 40 6.58 7.62 9.15
C ARG A 40 6.16 8.15 7.79
N ASN A 41 6.60 9.34 7.41
CA ASN A 41 6.26 9.93 6.11
C ASN A 41 6.88 9.16 4.94
N LYS A 42 8.08 8.56 5.12
CA LYS A 42 8.69 7.67 4.12
C LYS A 42 7.92 6.36 3.99
N LEU A 43 7.57 5.72 5.12
CA LEU A 43 6.71 4.53 5.17
C LEU A 43 5.39 4.77 4.43
N TYR A 44 4.71 5.87 4.75
CA TYR A 44 3.48 6.28 4.08
C TYR A 44 3.67 6.42 2.56
N LYS A 45 4.70 7.15 2.10
CA LYS A 45 4.97 7.30 0.67
C LYS A 45 5.21 5.95 -0.02
N ASN A 46 5.97 5.06 0.60
CA ASN A 46 6.28 3.74 0.03
C ASN A 46 5.01 2.88 -0.12
N ILE A 47 4.18 2.83 0.91
CA ILE A 47 2.91 2.09 0.92
C ILE A 47 1.98 2.59 -0.19
N PHE A 48 1.78 3.92 -0.26
CA PHE A 48 0.90 4.51 -1.26
C PHE A 48 1.44 4.37 -2.68
N GLN A 49 2.76 4.47 -2.88
CA GLN A 49 3.39 4.23 -4.18
C GLN A 49 3.27 2.78 -4.64
N LYS A 50 3.49 1.79 -3.75
CA LYS A 50 3.26 0.36 -4.03
C LYS A 50 1.82 0.14 -4.52
N ARG A 51 0.84 0.70 -3.81
CA ARG A 51 -0.57 0.59 -4.18
C ARG A 51 -0.90 1.25 -5.53
N LYS A 52 -0.34 2.44 -5.81
CA LYS A 52 -0.52 3.12 -7.10
C LYS A 52 -0.01 2.26 -8.24
N LYS A 53 1.17 1.63 -8.09
CA LYS A 53 1.74 0.70 -9.07
C LYS A 53 0.84 -0.53 -9.26
N GLN A 54 0.35 -1.12 -8.17
CA GLN A 54 -0.56 -2.28 -8.22
C GLN A 54 -1.89 -1.95 -8.91
N ARG A 55 -2.47 -0.77 -8.67
CA ARG A 55 -3.72 -0.37 -9.34
C ARG A 55 -3.51 -0.17 -10.85
N LEU A 56 -2.38 0.42 -11.24
CA LEU A 56 -2.01 0.59 -12.64
C LEU A 56 -1.83 -0.76 -13.34
N SER A 57 -1.14 -1.72 -12.71
CA SER A 57 -0.95 -3.05 -13.32
C SER A 57 -2.27 -3.82 -13.47
N ILE A 58 -3.16 -3.75 -12.48
CA ILE A 58 -4.50 -4.36 -12.57
C ILE A 58 -5.31 -3.71 -13.70
N GLY A 59 -5.30 -2.38 -13.82
CA GLY A 59 -6.00 -1.67 -14.90
C GLY A 59 -5.45 -2.00 -16.29
N ILE A 60 -4.13 -2.14 -16.43
CA ILE A 60 -3.50 -2.57 -17.69
C ILE A 60 -3.91 -4.00 -18.03
N LEU A 61 -3.92 -4.91 -17.06
CA LEU A 61 -4.35 -6.30 -17.29
C LEU A 61 -5.83 -6.39 -17.70
N GLN A 62 -6.71 -5.58 -17.09
CA GLN A 62 -8.14 -5.53 -17.45
C GLN A 62 -8.34 -4.99 -18.88
N THR A 63 -7.62 -3.93 -19.25
CA THR A 63 -7.70 -3.38 -20.62
C THR A 63 -7.18 -4.36 -21.65
N LEU A 64 -6.06 -5.05 -21.38
CA LEU A 64 -5.51 -6.08 -22.26
C LEU A 64 -6.41 -7.32 -22.34
N ALA A 65 -7.04 -7.73 -21.24
CA ALA A 65 -8.00 -8.83 -21.24
C ALA A 65 -9.26 -8.48 -22.03
N GLY A 66 -9.79 -7.26 -21.88
CA GLY A 66 -10.92 -6.76 -22.66
C GLY A 66 -10.60 -6.66 -24.16
N LYS A 67 -9.40 -6.21 -24.54
CA LYS A 67 -8.94 -6.20 -25.93
C LYS A 67 -8.84 -7.61 -26.52
N ARG A 68 -8.24 -8.56 -25.79
CA ARG A 68 -8.20 -9.98 -26.19
C ARG A 68 -9.59 -10.59 -26.37
N SER A 69 -10.56 -10.23 -25.53
CA SER A 69 -11.94 -10.68 -25.68
C SER A 69 -12.58 -10.14 -26.97
N LEU A 70 -12.35 -8.88 -27.31
CA LEU A 70 -12.86 -8.23 -28.53
C LEU A 70 -12.22 -8.81 -29.80
N GLU A 71 -10.91 -9.02 -29.79
CA GLU A 71 -10.17 -9.66 -30.88
C GLU A 71 -10.68 -11.08 -31.14
N ASN A 72 -10.92 -11.86 -30.07
CA ASN A 72 -11.51 -13.19 -30.18
C ASN A 72 -12.93 -13.16 -30.76
N THR A 73 -13.81 -12.25 -30.30
CA THR A 73 -15.16 -12.14 -30.88
C THR A 73 -15.16 -11.71 -32.35
N ASN A 74 -14.23 -10.84 -32.74
CA ASN A 74 -14.10 -10.40 -34.14
C ASN A 74 -13.57 -11.52 -35.05
N MET A 75 -12.67 -12.38 -34.56
CA MET A 75 -12.24 -13.57 -35.30
C MET A 75 -13.41 -14.53 -35.59
N TRP A 76 -14.29 -14.75 -34.60
CA TRP A 76 -15.48 -15.60 -34.81
C TRP A 76 -16.49 -14.98 -35.78
N LEU A 77 -16.62 -13.65 -35.83
CA LEU A 77 -17.50 -12.95 -36.77
C LEU A 77 -16.98 -12.92 -38.21
N LEU A 78 -15.66 -12.96 -38.41
CA LEU A 78 -15.01 -12.97 -39.75
C LEU A 78 -14.95 -14.37 -40.39
N THR A 79 -15.35 -15.41 -39.66
CA THR A 79 -15.26 -16.81 -40.12
C THR A 79 -16.63 -17.37 -40.59
N ILE A 80 -17.68 -16.56 -40.60
CA ILE A 80 -19.03 -16.87 -41.12
C ILE A 80 -19.25 -16.09 -42.41
#